data_AF-A0AA94Y227-F1
#
_entry.id   AF-A0AA94Y227-F1
#
_cell.length_a   1.000
_cell.length_b   1.000
_cell.length_c   1.000
_cell.angle_alpha   90.00
_cell.angle_beta   90.00
_cell.angle_gamma   90.00
#
_symmetry.space_group_name_H-M   'P 1'
#
loop_
_entity.id
_entity.type
_entity.pdbx_description
1 polymer ?
#
loop_
_entity_poly.entity_id
_entity_poly.type
_entity_poly.pdbx_seq_one_letter_code
_entity_poly.pdbx_strand_id
1 'polypeptide(L)'
;MRKILILVFSLFSIFSTVEAKSKKGQDRVLIDKVAMWQVNHQSKVKHHDLAWTNGVLFRGMVEWADYTQDSRYYDFLMQIGKKHHWGFLKRLYHADDLVIAQMYIRMYEKYHDPAMIQPTIARVDSVVAKPSEGPFVARSKELVGTLVMV
;
A
#
# COMPACT_ATOMS: atom_id res chain seq x y z
N MET A 1 -52.06 13.94 12.02
CA MET A 1 -50.68 14.13 11.53
C MET A 1 -49.62 13.39 12.34
N ARG A 2 -49.71 13.33 13.69
CA ARG A 2 -48.76 12.60 14.56
C ARG A 2 -48.69 11.07 14.32
N LYS A 3 -49.78 10.45 13.85
CA LYS A 3 -49.84 9.00 13.53
C LYS A 3 -49.20 8.63 12.18
N ILE A 4 -49.15 9.57 11.22
CA ILE A 4 -48.53 9.37 9.90
C ILE A 4 -47.00 9.47 10.02
N LEU A 5 -46.50 10.34 10.91
CA LEU A 5 -45.06 10.51 11.17
C LEU A 5 -44.42 9.25 11.79
N ILE A 6 -45.17 8.48 12.58
CA ILE A 6 -44.69 7.24 13.22
C ILE A 6 -44.58 6.09 12.22
N LEU A 7 -45.50 6.03 11.24
CA LEU A 7 -45.48 5.01 10.17
C LEU A 7 -44.28 5.17 9.22
N VAL A 8 -43.91 6.42 8.90
CA VAL A 8 -42.71 6.70 8.08
C VAL A 8 -41.43 6.34 8.84
N PHE A 9 -41.40 6.55 10.16
CA PHE A 9 -40.25 6.17 11.00
C PHE A 9 -40.11 4.64 11.16
N SER A 10 -41.22 3.89 11.21
CA SER A 10 -41.18 2.42 11.24
C SER A 10 -40.76 1.77 9.93
N LEU A 11 -40.95 2.46 8.79
CA LEU A 11 -40.52 1.99 7.47
C LEU A 11 -39.01 2.14 7.23
N PHE A 12 -38.32 2.96 8.04
CA PHE A 12 -36.87 3.16 7.93
C PHE A 12 -36.03 2.14 8.72
N SER A 13 -36.67 1.28 9.53
CA SER A 13 -35.98 0.28 10.37
C SER A 13 -35.58 -1.01 9.65
N ILE A 14 -35.77 -1.10 8.32
CA ILE A 14 -35.31 -2.22 7.51
C ILE A 14 -34.09 -1.80 6.68
N PHE A 15 -33.10 -1.18 7.32
CA PHE A 15 -31.73 -1.30 6.86
C PHE A 15 -31.12 -2.50 7.58
N SER A 16 -31.43 -3.70 7.09
CA SER A 16 -30.65 -4.88 7.46
C SER A 16 -29.21 -4.59 7.08
N THR A 17 -28.32 -4.50 8.06
CA THR A 17 -26.89 -4.60 7.82
C THR A 17 -26.65 -5.93 7.10
N VAL A 18 -26.35 -5.88 5.80
CA VAL A 18 -25.78 -7.04 5.11
C VAL A 18 -24.41 -7.24 5.74
N GLU A 19 -24.36 -8.06 6.78
CA GLU A 19 -23.10 -8.51 7.32
C GLU A 19 -22.54 -9.52 6.32
N ALA A 20 -21.65 -9.03 5.45
CA ALA A 20 -20.93 -9.87 4.52
C ALA A 20 -20.19 -10.93 5.34
N LYS A 21 -20.68 -12.17 5.29
CA LYS A 21 -20.11 -13.30 6.01
C LYS A 21 -18.74 -13.60 5.40
N SER A 22 -17.68 -12.95 5.90
CA SER A 22 -16.31 -13.18 5.43
C SER A 22 -15.98 -14.65 5.61
N LYS A 23 -15.77 -15.35 4.49
CA LYS A 23 -15.24 -16.71 4.50
C LYS A 23 -13.72 -16.58 4.63
N LYS A 24 -13.24 -16.11 5.79
CA LYS A 24 -11.83 -15.77 6.07
C LYS A 24 -10.81 -16.78 5.49
N GLY A 25 -11.12 -18.07 5.52
CA GLY A 25 -10.28 -19.12 4.94
C GLY A 25 -10.20 -19.11 3.39
N GLN A 26 -11.32 -18.85 2.70
CA GLN A 26 -11.34 -18.72 1.24
C GLN A 26 -10.64 -17.44 0.78
N ASP A 27 -10.87 -16.33 1.50
CA ASP A 27 -10.22 -15.04 1.22
C ASP A 27 -8.69 -15.19 1.32
N ARG A 28 -8.19 -15.91 2.34
CA ARG A 28 -6.76 -16.16 2.50
C ARG A 28 -6.15 -16.91 1.32
N VAL A 29 -6.78 -18.01 0.89
CA VAL A 29 -6.28 -18.82 -0.24
C VAL A 29 -6.27 -18.01 -1.53
N LEU A 30 -7.25 -17.15 -1.74
CA LEU A 30 -7.30 -16.30 -2.93
C LEU A 30 -6.20 -15.24 -2.92
N ILE A 31 -6.02 -14.52 -1.81
CA ILE A 31 -4.96 -13.50 -1.68
C ILE A 31 -3.58 -14.14 -1.86
N ASP A 32 -3.34 -15.31 -1.26
CA ASP A 32 -2.07 -16.04 -1.40
C ASP A 32 -1.77 -16.38 -2.87
N LYS A 33 -2.78 -16.86 -3.61
CA LYS A 33 -2.66 -17.16 -5.04
C LYS A 33 -2.33 -15.91 -5.87
N VAL A 34 -3.01 -14.80 -5.61
CA VAL A 34 -2.76 -13.53 -6.32
C VAL A 34 -1.37 -12.99 -5.99
N ALA A 35 -1.00 -12.97 -4.71
CA ALA A 35 0.31 -12.52 -4.27
C ALA A 35 1.43 -13.37 -4.88
N MET A 36 1.29 -14.69 -4.88
CA MET A 36 2.26 -15.60 -5.48
C MET A 36 2.33 -15.48 -7.00
N TRP A 37 1.19 -15.29 -7.66
CA TRP A 37 1.16 -14.99 -9.10
C TRP A 37 1.98 -13.73 -9.39
N GLN A 38 1.78 -12.67 -8.60
CA GLN A 38 2.52 -11.42 -8.76
C GLN A 38 4.03 -11.60 -8.52
N VAL A 39 4.45 -12.31 -7.46
CA VAL A 39 5.87 -12.64 -7.22
C VAL A 39 6.48 -13.32 -8.45
N ASN A 40 5.80 -14.34 -8.97
CA ASN A 40 6.29 -15.14 -10.10
C ASN A 40 6.35 -14.36 -11.43
N HIS A 41 5.62 -13.25 -11.54
CA HIS A 41 5.54 -12.44 -12.74
C HIS A 41 6.23 -11.08 -12.60
N GLN A 42 6.85 -10.78 -11.46
CA GLN A 42 7.43 -9.47 -11.18
C GLN A 42 8.49 -9.05 -12.21
N SER A 43 9.27 -10.01 -12.73
CA SER A 43 10.28 -9.75 -13.76
C SER A 43 9.71 -9.24 -15.10
N LYS A 44 8.40 -9.39 -15.32
CA LYS A 44 7.69 -8.91 -16.52
C LYS A 44 7.10 -7.50 -16.34
N VAL A 45 7.15 -6.93 -15.13
CA VAL A 45 6.63 -5.59 -14.85
C VAL A 45 7.50 -4.55 -15.55
N LYS A 46 6.86 -3.66 -16.33
CA LYS A 46 7.55 -2.62 -17.11
C LYS A 46 8.01 -1.44 -16.25
N HIS A 47 7.30 -1.16 -15.16
CA HIS A 47 7.67 -0.09 -14.23
C HIS A 47 8.93 -0.47 -13.47
N HIS A 48 9.77 0.53 -13.19
CA HIS A 48 10.93 0.35 -12.32
C HIS A 48 10.51 -0.23 -10.96
N ASP A 49 11.34 -1.10 -10.36
CA ASP A 49 11.01 -1.75 -9.08
C ASP A 49 10.62 -0.76 -7.97
N LEU A 50 11.28 0.39 -7.94
CA LEU A 50 11.04 1.47 -6.96
C LEU A 50 9.95 2.47 -7.38
N ALA A 51 9.28 2.26 -8.52
CA ALA A 51 8.18 3.12 -8.94
C ALA A 51 6.97 2.94 -8.01
N TRP A 52 6.09 3.95 -7.95
CA TRP A 52 5.00 3.98 -6.99
C TRP A 52 4.04 2.79 -7.09
N THR A 53 3.80 2.26 -8.29
CA THR A 53 2.94 1.10 -8.53
C THR A 53 3.47 -0.13 -7.78
N ASN A 54 4.78 -0.35 -7.84
CA ASN A 54 5.45 -1.41 -7.09
C ASN A 54 5.56 -1.07 -5.60
N GLY A 55 5.78 0.19 -5.22
CA GLY A 55 5.82 0.58 -3.81
C GLY A 55 4.48 0.34 -3.08
N VAL A 56 3.34 0.60 -3.73
CA VAL A 56 2.01 0.25 -3.20
C VAL A 56 1.83 -1.26 -3.10
N LEU A 57 2.21 -2.01 -4.15
CA LEU A 57 2.21 -3.48 -4.10
C LEU A 57 3.02 -4.01 -2.91
N PHE A 58 4.26 -3.55 -2.76
CA PHE A 58 5.17 -4.03 -1.71
C PHE A 58 4.69 -3.66 -0.31
N ARG A 59 4.00 -2.52 -0.15
CA ARG A 59 3.28 -2.22 1.08
C ARG A 59 2.22 -3.27 1.39
N GLY A 60 1.41 -3.67 0.41
CA GLY A 60 0.44 -4.76 0.61
C GLY A 60 1.10 -6.09 0.92
N MET A 61 2.20 -6.42 0.23
CA MET A 61 2.91 -7.69 0.40
C MET A 61 3.58 -7.82 1.77
N VAL A 62 4.12 -6.75 2.34
CA VAL A 62 4.75 -6.82 3.67
C VAL A 62 3.71 -7.05 4.76
N GLU A 63 2.51 -6.46 4.63
CA GLU A 63 1.39 -6.74 5.53
C GLU A 63 0.85 -8.17 5.32
N TRP A 64 0.84 -8.67 4.08
CA TRP A 64 0.47 -10.05 3.80
C TRP A 64 1.46 -11.05 4.40
N ALA A 65 2.76 -10.75 4.31
CA ALA A 65 3.83 -11.53 4.91
C ALA A 65 3.68 -11.59 6.44
N ASP A 66 3.34 -10.46 7.07
CA ASP A 66 3.09 -10.38 8.51
C ASP A 66 1.81 -11.12 8.92
N TYR A 67 0.74 -11.00 8.14
CA TYR A 67 -0.50 -11.72 8.43
C TYR A 67 -0.35 -13.24 8.32
N THR A 68 0.37 -13.71 7.29
CA THR A 68 0.52 -15.14 7.02
C THR A 68 1.69 -15.79 7.75
N GLN A 69 2.67 -14.99 8.20
CA GLN A 69 3.99 -15.42 8.68
C GLN A 69 4.74 -16.33 7.68
N ASP A 70 4.45 -16.18 6.39
CA ASP A 70 5.12 -16.92 5.32
C ASP A 70 6.38 -16.19 4.88
N SER A 71 7.55 -16.83 5.03
CA SER A 71 8.84 -16.21 4.74
C SER A 71 9.02 -15.86 3.27
N ARG A 72 8.35 -16.55 2.34
CA ARG A 72 8.54 -16.35 0.89
C ARG A 72 8.27 -14.90 0.47
N TYR A 73 7.28 -14.26 1.10
CA TYR A 73 6.95 -12.86 0.82
C TYR A 73 7.99 -11.91 1.42
N TYR A 74 8.48 -12.19 2.62
CA TYR A 74 9.59 -11.42 3.18
C TYR A 74 10.88 -11.57 2.36
N ASP A 75 11.18 -12.77 1.88
CA ASP A 75 12.37 -13.05 1.07
C ASP A 75 12.31 -12.29 -0.26
N PHE A 76 11.14 -12.26 -0.90
CA PHE A 76 10.91 -11.45 -2.10
C PHE A 76 11.16 -9.95 -1.83
N LEU A 77 10.60 -9.41 -0.75
CA LEU A 77 10.79 -8.00 -0.38
C LEU A 77 12.25 -7.68 0.01
N MET A 78 12.91 -8.61 0.69
CA MET A 78 14.32 -8.53 1.05
C MET A 78 15.21 -8.46 -0.20
N GLN A 79 14.90 -9.25 -1.24
CA GLN A 79 15.62 -9.20 -2.51
C GLN A 79 15.48 -7.83 -3.18
N ILE A 80 14.29 -7.26 -3.20
CA ILE A 80 14.05 -5.91 -3.73
C ILE A 80 14.83 -4.87 -2.93
N GLY A 81 14.71 -4.89 -1.59
CA GLY A 81 15.42 -3.97 -0.71
C GLY A 81 16.93 -4.00 -0.92
N LYS A 82 17.53 -5.21 -0.91
CA LYS A 82 18.97 -5.40 -1.14
C LYS A 82 19.41 -4.98 -2.55
N LYS A 83 18.65 -5.35 -3.59
CA LYS A 83 18.95 -4.98 -4.98
C LYS A 83 19.12 -3.47 -5.16
N HIS A 84 18.32 -2.69 -4.44
CA HIS A 84 18.32 -1.22 -4.52
C HIS A 84 18.98 -0.55 -3.33
N HIS A 85 19.69 -1.30 -2.48
CA HIS A 85 20.38 -0.78 -1.30
C HIS A 85 19.46 0.04 -0.38
N TRP A 86 18.19 -0.36 -0.29
CA TRP A 86 17.15 0.34 0.48
C TRP A 86 17.00 1.82 0.10
N GLY A 87 17.37 2.17 -1.14
CA GLY A 87 17.41 3.53 -1.65
C GLY A 87 16.15 3.99 -2.36
N PHE A 88 16.24 5.18 -2.97
CA PHE A 88 15.11 5.86 -3.60
C PHE A 88 15.42 6.21 -5.06
N LEU A 89 14.36 6.45 -5.82
CA LEU A 89 14.47 7.14 -7.10
C LEU A 89 14.90 8.62 -6.90
N LYS A 90 15.47 9.19 -7.96
CA LYS A 90 16.21 10.46 -7.90
C LYS A 90 15.39 11.70 -7.55
N ARG A 91 14.04 11.69 -7.68
CA ARG A 91 13.24 12.92 -7.63
C ARG A 91 12.92 13.30 -6.18
N LEU A 92 13.74 14.16 -5.56
CA LEU A 92 13.69 14.47 -4.12
C LEU A 92 12.28 14.71 -3.54
N TYR A 93 11.52 15.59 -4.17
CA TYR A 93 10.21 16.04 -3.68
C TYR A 93 9.02 15.29 -4.28
N HIS A 94 9.23 14.27 -5.13
CA HIS A 94 8.13 13.58 -5.77
C HIS A 94 7.57 12.47 -4.85
N ALA A 95 6.30 12.61 -4.46
CA ALA A 95 5.66 11.68 -3.52
C ALA A 95 5.67 10.22 -4.00
N ASP A 96 5.47 9.98 -5.30
CA ASP A 96 5.60 8.67 -5.94
C ASP A 96 6.93 7.96 -5.64
N ASP A 97 8.03 8.71 -5.53
CA ASP A 97 9.35 8.12 -5.28
C ASP A 97 9.51 7.77 -3.80
N LEU A 98 8.71 8.35 -2.89
CA LEU A 98 8.79 8.13 -1.46
C LEU A 98 8.00 6.90 -0.98
N VAL A 99 6.97 6.47 -1.71
CA VAL A 99 6.02 5.43 -1.24
C VAL A 99 6.68 4.09 -0.88
N ILE A 100 7.81 3.76 -1.51
CA ILE A 100 8.59 2.55 -1.20
C ILE A 100 9.08 2.51 0.26
N ALA A 101 9.26 3.68 0.89
CA ALA A 101 9.63 3.80 2.30
C ALA A 101 8.68 3.05 3.23
N GLN A 102 7.39 2.91 2.87
CA GLN A 102 6.44 2.19 3.72
C GLN A 102 6.78 0.70 3.84
N MET A 103 7.38 0.10 2.81
CA MET A 103 7.87 -1.27 2.90
C MET A 103 9.16 -1.33 3.72
N TYR A 104 10.08 -0.38 3.52
CA TYR A 104 11.34 -0.32 4.26
C TYR A 104 11.13 -0.17 5.77
N ILE A 105 10.19 0.67 6.19
CA ILE A 105 9.82 0.85 7.59
C ILE A 105 9.33 -0.48 8.20
N ARG A 106 8.44 -1.20 7.51
CA ARG A 106 7.90 -2.49 8.02
C ARG A 106 8.96 -3.59 8.04
N MET A 107 9.85 -3.61 7.06
CA MET A 107 10.99 -4.53 7.06
C MET A 107 11.95 -4.21 8.23
N TYR A 108 12.22 -2.93 8.49
CA TYR A 108 13.00 -2.52 9.66
C TYR A 108 12.33 -2.88 10.99
N GLU A 109 11.02 -2.69 11.12
CA GLU A 109 10.29 -3.07 12.34
C GLU A 109 10.37 -4.57 12.62
N LYS A 110 10.50 -5.41 11.59
CA LYS A 110 10.67 -6.86 11.75
C LYS A 110 12.12 -7.28 12.02
N TYR A 111 13.08 -6.76 11.26
CA TYR A 111 14.46 -7.25 11.23
C TYR A 111 15.44 -6.39 12.02
N HIS A 112 15.07 -5.14 12.33
CA HIS A 112 15.88 -4.15 13.05
C HIS A 112 17.25 -3.85 12.44
N ASP A 113 17.46 -4.14 11.15
CA ASP A 113 18.69 -3.79 10.44
C ASP A 113 18.67 -2.29 10.05
N PRO A 114 19.59 -1.46 10.57
CA PRO A 114 19.63 -0.04 10.26
C PRO A 114 19.74 0.26 8.77
N ALA A 115 20.37 -0.61 7.96
CA ALA A 115 20.51 -0.41 6.53
C ALA A 115 19.15 -0.24 5.82
N MET A 116 18.07 -0.80 6.39
CA MET A 116 16.72 -0.71 5.84
C MET A 116 16.08 0.68 6.00
N ILE A 117 16.40 1.39 7.09
CA ILE A 117 15.68 2.62 7.47
C ILE A 117 16.52 3.89 7.28
N GLN A 118 17.84 3.80 7.37
CA GLN A 118 18.73 4.97 7.31
C GLN A 118 18.55 5.81 6.03
N PRO A 119 18.43 5.23 4.82
CA PRO A 119 18.15 6.02 3.63
C PRO A 119 16.80 6.76 3.70
N THR A 120 15.80 6.17 4.35
CA THR A 120 14.47 6.78 4.53
C THR A 120 14.55 7.99 5.44
N ILE A 121 15.25 7.88 6.57
CA ILE A 121 15.48 8.99 7.50
C ILE A 121 16.19 10.14 6.77
N ALA A 122 17.32 9.85 6.13
CA ALA A 122 18.08 10.84 5.39
C ALA A 122 17.26 11.53 4.27
N ARG A 123 16.39 10.77 3.61
CA ARG A 123 15.49 11.28 2.58
C ARG A 123 14.46 12.26 3.16
N VAL A 124 13.80 11.89 4.26
CA VAL A 124 12.80 12.74 4.91
C VAL A 124 13.47 13.98 5.51
N ASP A 125 14.61 13.83 6.18
CA ASP A 125 15.38 14.95 6.74
C ASP A 125 15.78 15.95 5.64
N SER A 126 16.17 15.46 4.47
CA SER A 126 16.50 16.32 3.33
C SER A 126 15.30 17.13 2.83
N VAL A 127 14.10 16.54 2.82
CA VAL A 127 12.85 17.23 2.42
C VAL A 127 12.45 18.27 3.45
N VAL A 128 12.59 17.96 4.74
CA VAL A 128 12.28 18.89 5.84
C VAL A 128 13.27 20.06 5.86
N ALA A 129 14.57 19.78 5.71
CA ALA A 129 15.62 20.81 5.72
C ALA A 129 15.62 21.70 4.47
N LYS A 130 15.09 21.20 3.34
CA LYS A 130 14.99 21.93 2.07
C LYS A 130 13.56 21.85 1.53
N PRO A 131 12.60 22.60 2.10
CA PRO A 131 11.23 22.59 1.60
C PRO A 131 11.16 22.97 0.12
N SER A 132 10.24 22.36 -0.63
CA SER A 132 10.02 22.72 -2.03
C SER A 132 9.37 24.11 -2.13
N GLU A 133 9.93 24.98 -2.96
CA GLU A 133 9.35 26.27 -3.32
C GLU A 133 8.31 26.18 -4.47
N GLY A 134 8.20 25.01 -5.09
CA GLY A 134 7.24 24.79 -6.17
C GLY A 134 5.78 24.92 -5.71
N PRO A 135 4.89 25.47 -6.54
CA PRO A 135 3.48 25.57 -6.20
C PRO A 135 2.89 24.18 -5.95
N PHE A 136 1.99 24.07 -4.98
CA PHE A 136 1.17 22.87 -4.80
C PHE A 136 0.20 22.75 -5.97
N VAL A 137 0.64 22.14 -7.07
CA VAL A 137 -0.21 21.84 -8.21
C VAL A 137 -0.97 20.57 -7.90
N ALA A 138 -2.11 20.71 -7.21
CA ALA A 138 -3.11 19.66 -7.19
C ALA A 138 -3.57 19.44 -8.65
N ARG A 139 -3.06 18.40 -9.30
CA ARG A 139 -3.50 17.99 -10.64
C ARG A 139 -4.85 17.27 -10.52
N SER A 140 -5.84 17.91 -9.90
CA SER A 140 -7.19 17.38 -9.71
C SER A 140 -8.01 17.65 -10.97
N LYS A 141 -7.74 16.93 -12.07
CA LYS A 141 -8.68 16.88 -13.21
C LYS A 141 -8.66 15.58 -14.02
N GLU A 142 -7.88 14.56 -13.68
CA GLU A 142 -7.86 13.28 -14.43
C GLU A 142 -8.09 12.00 -13.60
N LEU A 143 -8.35 12.08 -12.29
CA LEU A 143 -8.49 10.87 -11.44
C LEU A 143 -9.92 10.50 -11.03
N VAL A 144 -10.96 11.03 -11.69
CA VAL A 144 -12.35 10.54 -11.49
C VAL A 144 -12.58 9.18 -12.19
N GLY A 145 -11.58 8.62 -12.89
CA GLY A 145 -11.78 7.48 -13.79
C GLY A 145 -11.12 6.15 -13.43
N THR A 146 -10.40 5.99 -12.32
CA THR A 146 -9.76 4.68 -12.03
C THR A 146 -9.68 4.39 -10.54
N LEU A 147 -10.86 4.32 -9.91
CA LEU A 147 -11.07 3.41 -8.80
C LEU A 147 -11.59 2.10 -9.38
N VAL A 148 -10.69 1.20 -9.75
CA VAL A 148 -11.05 -0.21 -9.92
C VAL A 148 -10.05 -1.00 -9.10
N MET A 149 -10.55 -1.49 -7.97
CA MET A 149 -10.00 -2.69 -7.36
C MET A 149 -10.03 -3.81 -8.39
N VAL A 150 -8.86 -4.32 -8.75
CA VAL A 150 -8.64 -5.73 -9.05
C VAL A 150 -7.37 -6.13 -8.33
#